data_AF-A0A5R8QFS6-F1
#
_entry.id   AF-A0A5R8QFS6-F1
#
_cell.length_a   1.000
_cell.length_b   1.000
_cell.length_c   1.000
_cell.angle_alpha   90.00
_cell.angle_beta   90.00
_cell.angle_gamma   90.00
#
_symmetry.space_group_name_H-M   'P 1'
#
loop_
_entity.id
_entity.type
_entity.pdbx_description
1 polymer ?
#
loop_
_entity_poly.entity_id
_entity_poly.type
_entity_poly.pdbx_seq_one_letter_code
_entity_poly.pdbx_strand_id
1 'polypeptide(L)'
;MIRAALLVLACLVAVPAFAEEPSKEDRAEIDACLALAADKAKKAPPPKDELEEAPGAEARLAAAVEKAGHDRSSCIGALAKTCIQKEGNTSNAALNECYSREAVVWDFRLNASYRAALAKMDKDAADNLRKTQRAWIAWRDATCRQPEVVFKGTMAGPMQAWCMMDLTARQAFWMAGWVE
;
A
#
# COMPACT_ATOMS: atom_id res chain seq x y z
N MET A 1 25.07 -36.99 35.24
CA MET A 1 23.79 -36.56 34.65
C MET A 1 24.05 -35.30 33.83
N ILE A 2 24.09 -35.46 32.51
CA ILE A 2 24.38 -34.42 31.52
C ILE A 2 23.10 -33.60 31.35
N ARG A 3 23.11 -32.29 31.64
CA ARG A 3 22.03 -31.38 31.22
C ARG A 3 22.51 -30.59 30.02
N ALA A 4 21.91 -30.93 28.89
CA ALA A 4 22.14 -30.39 27.57
C ALA A 4 21.82 -28.89 27.49
N ALA A 5 22.62 -28.21 26.68
CA ALA A 5 22.44 -26.85 26.24
C ALA A 5 21.11 -26.67 25.49
N LEU A 6 20.41 -25.57 25.77
CA LEU A 6 19.52 -24.93 24.83
C LEU A 6 19.93 -23.46 24.71
N LEU A 7 20.90 -23.22 23.83
CA LEU A 7 21.08 -21.95 23.17
C LEU A 7 19.84 -21.71 22.30
N VAL A 8 18.87 -20.96 22.82
CA VAL A 8 17.81 -20.40 21.98
C VAL A 8 18.46 -19.28 21.17
N LEU A 9 18.80 -19.63 19.94
CA LEU A 9 19.33 -18.72 18.93
C LEU A 9 18.29 -17.61 18.69
N ALA A 10 18.58 -16.41 19.16
CA ALA A 10 17.81 -15.21 18.84
C ALA A 10 18.02 -14.86 17.36
N CYS A 11 17.14 -15.33 16.49
CA CYS A 11 16.97 -14.75 15.16
C CYS A 11 15.80 -13.75 15.20
N LEU A 12 16.04 -12.60 15.84
CA LEU A 12 15.30 -11.38 15.54
C LEU A 12 15.82 -10.88 14.19
N VAL A 13 15.22 -11.36 13.09
CA VAL A 13 15.30 -10.60 11.84
C VAL A 13 14.31 -9.44 12.03
N ALA A 14 14.80 -8.34 12.57
CA ALA A 14 14.12 -7.06 12.50
C ALA A 14 14.10 -6.66 11.02
N VAL A 15 12.99 -6.92 10.33
CA VAL A 15 12.66 -6.20 9.11
C VAL A 15 12.54 -4.73 9.55
N PRO A 16 13.33 -3.79 8.98
CA PRO A 16 13.12 -2.40 9.31
C PRO A 16 11.73 -2.05 8.79
N ALA A 17 10.79 -1.78 9.70
CA ALA A 17 9.75 -0.80 9.41
C ALA A 17 10.51 0.42 8.87
N PHE A 18 10.20 0.87 7.66
CA PHE A 18 10.88 1.99 7.03
C PHE A 18 10.85 3.19 7.99
N ALA A 19 11.96 3.43 8.69
CA ALA A 19 12.08 4.42 9.76
C ALA A 19 12.39 5.82 9.21
N GLU A 20 12.41 5.96 7.88
CA GLU A 20 12.72 7.22 7.20
C GLU A 20 11.42 7.89 6.78
N GLU A 21 11.21 9.14 7.21
CA GLU A 21 10.05 9.91 6.74
C GLU A 21 10.19 10.22 5.25
N PRO A 22 9.12 10.12 4.44
CA PRO A 22 9.19 10.49 3.03
C PRO A 22 9.51 11.98 2.88
N SER A 23 10.23 12.31 1.81
CA SER A 23 10.53 13.71 1.47
C SER A 23 9.24 14.52 1.26
N LYS A 24 9.33 15.85 1.42
CA LYS A 24 8.18 16.73 1.17
C LYS A 24 7.77 16.69 -0.30
N GLU A 25 8.74 16.61 -1.20
CA GLU A 25 8.51 16.51 -2.64
C GLU A 25 7.75 15.22 -2.99
N ASP A 26 8.16 14.08 -2.42
CA ASP A 26 7.53 12.78 -2.70
C ASP A 26 6.09 12.72 -2.18
N ARG A 27 5.86 13.28 -0.99
CA ARG A 27 4.49 13.43 -0.47
C ARG A 27 3.67 14.31 -1.40
N ALA A 28 4.19 15.48 -1.80
CA ALA A 28 3.47 16.40 -2.67
C ALA A 28 3.10 15.79 -4.03
N GLU A 29 3.94 14.92 -4.59
CA GLU A 29 3.66 14.23 -5.85
C GLU A 29 2.48 13.25 -5.73
N ILE A 30 2.46 12.42 -4.68
CA ILE A 30 1.32 11.52 -4.41
C ILE A 30 0.07 12.33 -4.06
N ASP A 31 0.19 13.40 -3.29
CA ASP A 31 -0.92 14.30 -2.96
C ASP A 31 -1.55 14.92 -4.21
N ALA A 32 -0.71 15.38 -5.15
CA ALA A 32 -1.17 15.93 -6.41
C ALA A 32 -1.91 14.89 -7.26
N CYS A 33 -1.40 13.66 -7.34
CA CYS A 33 -2.10 12.58 -8.02
C CYS A 33 -3.47 12.30 -7.38
N LEU A 34 -3.52 12.20 -6.05
CA LEU A 34 -4.77 11.94 -5.33
C LEU A 34 -5.79 13.07 -5.48
N ALA A 35 -5.33 14.32 -5.53
CA ALA A 35 -6.19 15.48 -5.81
C ALA A 35 -6.79 15.41 -7.22
N LEU A 36 -5.98 15.04 -8.22
CA LEU A 36 -6.45 14.83 -9.60
C LEU A 36 -7.48 13.70 -9.68
N ALA A 37 -7.23 12.57 -9.01
CA ALA A 37 -8.17 11.45 -8.94
C ALA A 37 -9.50 11.88 -8.29
N ALA A 38 -9.43 12.61 -7.17
CA ALA A 38 -10.61 13.13 -6.47
C ALA A 38 -11.40 14.12 -7.34
N ASP A 39 -10.74 15.03 -8.06
CA ASP A 39 -11.41 15.99 -8.94
C ASP A 39 -12.05 15.35 -10.16
N LYS A 40 -11.48 14.23 -10.64
CA LYS A 40 -12.10 13.40 -11.67
C LYS A 40 -13.33 12.67 -11.11
N ALA A 41 -13.22 12.09 -9.91
CA ALA A 41 -14.34 11.42 -9.24
C ALA A 41 -15.52 12.37 -8.97
N LYS A 42 -15.29 13.63 -8.58
CA LYS A 42 -16.35 14.64 -8.38
C LYS A 42 -17.12 14.98 -9.67
N LYS A 43 -16.47 14.86 -10.83
CA LYS A 43 -17.08 15.14 -12.14
C LYS A 43 -17.83 13.94 -12.70
N ALA A 44 -17.59 12.75 -12.14
CA ALA A 44 -18.34 11.56 -12.47
C ALA A 44 -19.77 11.69 -11.89
N PRO A 45 -20.78 11.10 -12.56
CA PRO A 45 -22.08 10.90 -11.94
C PRO A 45 -21.89 10.18 -10.59
N PRO A 46 -22.62 10.57 -9.52
CA PRO A 46 -22.52 9.86 -8.25
C PRO A 46 -22.84 8.38 -8.51
N PRO A 47 -22.02 7.44 -7.98
CA PRO A 47 -22.35 6.03 -8.08
C PRO A 47 -23.72 5.85 -7.44
N LYS A 48 -24.65 5.22 -8.17
CA LYS A 48 -25.87 4.71 -7.56
C LYS A 48 -25.46 3.65 -6.56
N ASP A 49 -26.21 3.49 -5.47
CA ASP A 49 -26.02 2.36 -4.55
C ASP A 49 -25.95 1.08 -5.40
N GLU A 50 -25.05 0.15 -5.07
CA GLU A 50 -24.96 -1.16 -5.74
C GLU A 50 -26.33 -1.88 -5.74
N LEU A 51 -27.17 -1.58 -4.75
CA LEU A 51 -28.54 -2.06 -4.62
C LEU A 51 -29.58 -1.26 -5.43
N GLU A 52 -29.22 -0.06 -5.92
CA GLU A 52 -30.06 0.86 -6.71
C GLU A 52 -29.56 1.07 -8.16
N GLU A 53 -28.53 0.32 -8.58
CA GLU A 53 -28.05 0.36 -9.96
C GLU A 53 -29.15 -0.06 -10.95
N ALA A 54 -29.12 0.54 -12.15
CA ALA A 54 -30.08 0.19 -13.19
C ALA A 54 -29.96 -1.31 -13.54
N PRO A 55 -31.09 -2.06 -13.62
CA PRO A 55 -31.05 -3.49 -13.83
C PRO A 55 -30.43 -3.85 -15.19
N GLY A 56 -29.69 -4.96 -15.23
CA GLY A 56 -29.05 -5.48 -16.44
C GLY A 56 -27.52 -5.59 -16.31
N ALA A 57 -26.91 -6.54 -17.01
CA ALA A 57 -25.45 -6.74 -16.95
C ALA A 57 -24.69 -5.58 -17.61
N GLU A 58 -25.20 -5.03 -18.71
CA GLU A 58 -24.57 -3.94 -19.45
C GLU A 58 -24.50 -2.64 -18.64
N ALA A 59 -25.60 -2.26 -17.97
CA ALA A 59 -25.64 -1.06 -17.13
C ALA A 59 -24.67 -1.15 -15.93
N ARG A 60 -24.60 -2.32 -15.27
CA ARG A 60 -23.65 -2.57 -14.16
C ARG A 60 -22.19 -2.53 -14.63
N LEU A 61 -21.90 -3.11 -15.80
CA LEU A 61 -20.56 -3.07 -16.38
C LEU A 61 -20.14 -1.66 -16.79
N ALA A 62 -21.06 -0.86 -17.36
CA ALA A 62 -20.79 0.54 -17.69
C ALA A 62 -20.49 1.38 -16.43
N ALA A 63 -21.28 1.22 -15.36
CA ALA A 63 -21.03 1.88 -14.08
C ALA A 63 -19.67 1.49 -13.49
N ALA A 64 -19.30 0.22 -13.57
CA ALA A 64 -17.99 -0.26 -13.13
C ALA A 64 -16.82 0.34 -13.94
N VAL A 65 -16.96 0.49 -15.26
CA VAL A 65 -15.94 1.12 -16.12
C VAL A 65 -15.76 2.60 -15.80
N GLU A 66 -16.85 3.34 -15.61
CA GLU A 66 -16.80 4.76 -15.20
C GLU A 66 -16.08 4.91 -13.85
N LYS A 67 -16.40 4.08 -12.86
CA LYS A 67 -15.73 4.07 -11.55
C LYS A 67 -14.23 3.77 -11.66
N ALA A 68 -13.84 2.81 -12.52
CA ALA A 68 -12.44 2.46 -12.73
C ALA A 68 -11.60 3.62 -13.30
N GLY A 69 -12.20 4.52 -14.09
CA GLY A 69 -11.53 5.69 -14.65
C GLY A 69 -11.19 6.79 -13.63
N HIS A 70 -11.66 6.67 -12.38
CA HIS A 70 -11.54 7.70 -11.34
C HIS A 70 -10.96 7.17 -10.02
N ASP A 71 -10.48 5.93 -10.00
CA ASP A 71 -10.04 5.29 -8.77
C ASP A 71 -8.72 5.91 -8.27
N ARG A 72 -8.68 6.25 -6.97
CA ARG A 72 -7.46 6.69 -6.26
C ARG A 72 -6.34 5.65 -6.35
N SER A 73 -6.69 4.37 -6.53
CA SER A 73 -5.71 3.30 -6.75
C SER A 73 -4.86 3.51 -8.03
N SER A 74 -5.31 4.35 -8.98
CA SER A 74 -4.50 4.74 -10.14
C SER A 74 -3.23 5.52 -9.80
N CYS A 75 -3.12 6.05 -8.57
CA CYS A 75 -1.92 6.73 -8.08
C CYS A 75 -0.83 5.78 -7.58
N ILE A 76 -1.11 4.48 -7.45
CA ILE A 76 -0.11 3.47 -7.08
C ILE A 76 0.91 3.34 -8.21
N GLY A 77 2.18 3.54 -7.90
CA GLY A 77 3.31 3.52 -8.83
C GLY A 77 3.56 4.85 -9.54
N ALA A 78 2.82 5.92 -9.23
CA ALA A 78 2.97 7.22 -9.90
C ALA A 78 4.36 7.83 -9.62
N LEU A 79 4.75 7.90 -8.35
CA LEU A 79 6.04 8.44 -7.94
C LEU A 79 7.19 7.52 -8.38
N ALA A 80 7.03 6.21 -8.26
CA ALA A 80 8.01 5.23 -8.72
C ALA A 80 8.26 5.38 -10.23
N LYS A 81 7.21 5.59 -11.03
CA LYS A 81 7.35 5.83 -12.47
C LYS A 81 8.13 7.11 -12.77
N THR A 82 7.83 8.22 -12.08
CA THR A 82 8.59 9.46 -12.22
C THR A 82 10.05 9.28 -11.81
N CYS A 83 10.31 8.56 -10.71
CA CYS A 83 11.65 8.22 -10.24
C CYS A 83 12.42 7.43 -11.31
N ILE A 84 11.85 6.35 -11.86
CA ILE A 84 12.48 5.51 -12.89
C ILE A 84 12.81 6.34 -14.15
N GLN A 85 11.90 7.24 -14.55
CA GLN A 85 12.13 8.13 -15.69
C GLN A 85 13.28 9.11 -15.44
N LYS A 86 13.43 9.64 -14.23
CA LYS A 86 14.53 10.54 -13.84
C LYS A 86 15.87 9.81 -13.76
N GLU A 87 15.90 8.59 -13.24
CA GLU A 87 17.09 7.73 -13.22
C GLU A 87 17.60 7.37 -14.62
N GLY A 88 16.71 7.40 -15.63
CA GLY A 88 17.06 7.16 -17.03
C GLY A 88 17.48 5.71 -17.32
N ASN A 89 17.25 4.77 -16.39
CA ASN A 89 17.56 3.36 -16.56
C ASN A 89 16.58 2.48 -15.78
N THR A 90 16.49 1.20 -16.17
CA THR A 90 15.65 0.18 -15.51
C THR A 90 16.50 -0.91 -14.88
N SER A 91 17.65 -0.54 -14.29
CA SER A 91 18.45 -1.50 -13.54
C SER A 91 17.66 -2.03 -12.34
N ASN A 92 17.95 -3.25 -11.91
CA ASN A 92 17.26 -3.83 -10.75
C ASN A 92 17.49 -3.00 -9.48
N ALA A 93 18.62 -2.31 -9.36
CA ALA A 93 18.86 -1.38 -8.25
C ALA A 93 17.92 -0.15 -8.35
N ALA A 94 17.85 0.50 -9.51
CA ALA A 94 17.00 1.67 -9.72
C ALA A 94 15.50 1.34 -9.51
N LEU A 95 15.04 0.21 -10.03
CA LEU A 95 13.66 -0.24 -9.81
C LEU A 95 13.37 -0.48 -8.32
N ASN A 96 14.29 -1.15 -7.60
CA ASN A 96 14.14 -1.41 -6.18
C ASN A 96 14.05 -0.11 -5.35
N GLU A 97 14.93 0.85 -5.65
CA GLU A 97 14.96 2.16 -5.00
C GLU A 97 13.68 2.96 -5.26
N CYS A 98 13.26 3.07 -6.52
CA CYS A 98 12.07 3.85 -6.87
C CYS A 98 10.77 3.27 -6.29
N TYR A 99 10.61 1.94 -6.26
CA TYR A 99 9.46 1.32 -5.59
C TYR A 99 9.52 1.50 -4.07
N SER A 100 10.70 1.36 -3.46
CA SER A 100 10.87 1.56 -2.02
C SER A 100 10.56 3.00 -1.61
N ARG A 101 11.02 3.97 -2.41
CA ARG A 101 10.75 5.40 -2.21
C ARG A 101 9.25 5.70 -2.16
N GLU A 102 8.48 5.15 -3.09
CA GLU A 102 7.03 5.32 -3.06
C GLU A 102 6.36 4.55 -1.91
N ALA A 103 6.85 3.35 -1.58
CA ALA A 103 6.34 2.58 -0.44
C ALA A 103 6.41 3.36 0.88
N VAL A 104 7.48 4.16 1.10
CA VAL A 104 7.63 5.02 2.27
C VAL A 104 6.54 6.09 2.35
N VAL A 105 6.12 6.68 1.21
CA VAL A 105 5.02 7.65 1.17
C VAL A 105 3.70 7.00 1.57
N TRP A 106 3.44 5.80 1.06
CA TRP A 106 2.22 5.06 1.40
C TRP A 106 2.19 4.62 2.86
N ASP A 107 3.32 4.17 3.41
CA ASP A 107 3.42 3.79 4.82
C ASP A 107 3.21 4.99 5.75
N PHE A 108 3.75 6.16 5.39
CA PHE A 108 3.50 7.41 6.12
C PHE A 108 1.99 7.74 6.16
N ARG A 109 1.31 7.64 5.01
CA ARG A 109 -0.14 7.88 4.90
C ARG A 109 -0.94 6.86 5.70
N LEU A 110 -0.60 5.57 5.60
CA LEU A 110 -1.23 4.49 6.36
C LEU A 110 -1.15 4.74 7.85
N ASN A 111 0.05 5.06 8.36
CA ASN A 111 0.27 5.30 9.78
C ASN A 111 -0.43 6.56 10.29
N ALA A 112 -0.52 7.61 9.46
CA ALA A 112 -1.30 8.81 9.79
C ALA A 112 -2.80 8.47 9.96
N SER A 113 -3.39 7.76 9.00
CA SER A 113 -4.79 7.32 9.08
C SER A 113 -5.03 6.36 10.23
N TYR A 114 -4.09 5.45 10.52
CA TYR A 114 -4.18 4.55 11.67
C TYR A 114 -4.22 5.28 13.01
N ARG A 115 -3.36 6.28 13.22
CA ARG A 115 -3.40 7.10 14.43
C ARG A 115 -4.70 7.88 14.54
N ALA A 116 -5.16 8.47 13.43
CA ALA A 116 -6.40 9.23 13.41
C ALA A 116 -7.65 8.36 13.65
N ALA A 117 -7.69 7.14 13.12
CA ALA A 117 -8.78 6.19 13.35
C ALA A 117 -8.83 5.76 14.83
N LEU A 118 -7.68 5.37 15.39
CA LEU A 118 -7.58 4.97 16.80
C LEU A 118 -8.00 6.08 17.77
N ALA A 119 -7.80 7.35 17.42
CA ALA A 119 -8.20 8.49 18.26
C ALA A 119 -9.73 8.67 18.34
N LYS A 120 -10.49 8.09 17.40
CA LYS A 120 -11.96 8.21 17.32
C LYS A 120 -12.70 6.95 17.75
N MET A 121 -12.02 5.80 17.78
CA MET A 121 -12.64 4.49 18.07
C MET A 121 -12.81 4.25 19.57
N ASP A 122 -13.86 3.51 19.94
CA ASP A 122 -13.96 2.91 21.26
C ASP A 122 -12.92 1.80 21.46
N LYS A 123 -12.85 1.25 22.69
CA LYS A 123 -11.85 0.25 23.06
C LYS A 123 -11.92 -1.01 22.20
N ASP A 124 -13.11 -1.54 21.95
CA ASP A 124 -13.28 -2.82 21.25
C ASP A 124 -12.94 -2.67 19.76
N ALA A 125 -13.38 -1.57 19.15
CA ALA A 125 -13.03 -1.22 17.78
C ALA A 125 -11.52 -0.99 17.63
N ALA A 126 -10.90 -0.25 18.55
CA ALA A 126 -9.46 0.00 18.55
C ALA A 126 -8.65 -1.30 18.70
N ASP A 127 -9.02 -2.17 19.64
CA ASP A 127 -8.34 -3.45 19.87
C ASP A 127 -8.46 -4.36 18.64
N ASN A 128 -9.63 -4.41 18.00
CA ASN A 128 -9.82 -5.13 16.74
C ASN A 128 -8.98 -4.52 15.61
N LEU A 129 -8.95 -3.19 15.46
CA LEU A 129 -8.14 -2.54 14.43
C LEU A 129 -6.64 -2.86 14.60
N ARG A 130 -6.12 -2.86 15.83
CA ARG A 130 -4.73 -3.26 16.11
C ARG A 130 -4.46 -4.71 15.70
N LYS A 131 -5.41 -5.61 15.96
CA LYS A 131 -5.31 -7.02 15.53
C LYS A 131 -5.31 -7.13 14.00
N THR A 132 -6.21 -6.42 13.33
CA THR A 132 -6.30 -6.36 11.87
C THR A 132 -4.98 -5.87 11.25
N GLN A 133 -4.41 -4.77 11.74
CA GLN A 133 -3.15 -4.24 11.21
C GLN A 133 -1.98 -5.21 11.39
N ARG A 134 -1.85 -5.86 12.56
CA ARG A 134 -0.79 -6.86 12.78
C ARG A 134 -0.93 -8.07 11.86
N ALA A 135 -2.15 -8.55 11.66
CA ALA A 135 -2.41 -9.66 10.75
C ALA A 135 -2.09 -9.29 9.30
N TRP A 136 -2.47 -8.08 8.88
CA TRP A 136 -2.14 -7.55 7.56
C TRP A 136 -0.63 -7.44 7.33
N ILE A 137 0.14 -6.93 8.30
CA ILE A 137 1.61 -6.85 8.18
C ILE A 137 2.21 -8.25 7.94
N ALA A 138 1.80 -9.25 8.74
CA ALA A 138 2.29 -10.61 8.59
C ALA A 138 1.94 -11.21 7.21
N TRP A 139 0.73 -10.95 6.71
CA TRP A 139 0.32 -11.35 5.37
C TRP A 139 1.15 -10.64 4.28
N ARG A 140 1.28 -9.31 4.33
CA ARG A 140 2.06 -8.50 3.38
C ARG A 140 3.48 -9.02 3.29
N ASP A 141 4.15 -9.16 4.43
CA ASP A 141 5.56 -9.52 4.48
C ASP A 141 5.77 -10.95 3.96
N ALA A 142 4.86 -11.88 4.27
CA ALA A 142 4.90 -13.24 3.71
C ALA A 142 4.65 -13.26 2.20
N THR A 143 3.65 -12.50 1.72
CA THR A 143 3.33 -12.39 0.29
C THR A 143 4.47 -11.77 -0.50
N CYS A 144 5.02 -10.65 -0.03
CA CYS A 144 6.06 -9.94 -0.77
C CYS A 144 7.44 -10.61 -0.71
N ARG A 145 7.64 -11.59 0.18
CA ARG A 145 8.83 -12.47 0.16
C ARG A 145 8.78 -13.52 -0.94
N GLN A 146 7.61 -13.83 -1.51
CA GLN A 146 7.45 -14.88 -2.51
C GLN A 146 8.40 -14.76 -3.73
N PRO A 147 8.65 -13.56 -4.30
CA PRO A 147 9.59 -13.43 -5.42
C PRO A 147 11.01 -13.89 -5.09
N GLU A 148 11.51 -13.63 -3.87
CA GLU A 148 12.84 -14.10 -3.44
C GLU A 148 12.91 -15.63 -3.40
N VAL A 149 11.84 -16.28 -2.94
CA VAL A 149 11.75 -17.74 -2.82
C VAL A 149 11.67 -18.41 -4.20
N VAL A 150 10.89 -17.83 -5.11
CA VAL A 150 10.60 -18.42 -6.43
C VAL A 150 11.72 -18.16 -7.45
N PHE A 151 12.16 -16.91 -7.60
CA PHE A 151 12.99 -16.53 -8.75
C PHE A 151 14.50 -16.62 -8.48
N LYS A 152 14.94 -16.50 -7.21
CA LYS A 152 16.36 -16.61 -6.77
C LYS A 152 17.39 -15.78 -7.57
N GLY A 153 16.94 -14.82 -8.38
CA GLY A 153 17.76 -13.95 -9.23
C GLY A 153 17.61 -12.49 -8.85
N THR A 154 18.42 -11.62 -9.45
CA THR A 154 18.45 -10.18 -9.12
C THR A 154 17.14 -9.46 -9.39
N MET A 155 16.23 -10.08 -10.16
CA MET A 155 14.89 -9.53 -10.41
C MET A 155 13.93 -9.67 -9.22
N ALA A 156 14.24 -10.55 -8.26
CA ALA A 156 13.41 -10.75 -7.08
C ALA A 156 13.28 -9.48 -6.22
N GLY A 157 14.35 -8.69 -6.10
CA GLY A 157 14.36 -7.47 -5.29
C GLY A 157 13.30 -6.46 -5.75
N PRO A 158 13.31 -5.99 -7.01
CA PRO A 158 12.29 -5.07 -7.49
C PRO A 158 10.87 -5.64 -7.46
N MET A 159 10.69 -6.94 -7.67
CA MET A 159 9.37 -7.58 -7.55
C MET A 159 8.84 -7.52 -6.11
N GLN A 160 9.70 -7.77 -5.13
CA GLN A 160 9.37 -7.61 -3.72
C GLN A 160 9.08 -6.14 -3.38
N ALA A 161 9.92 -5.20 -3.81
CA ALA A 161 9.70 -3.78 -3.54
C ALA A 161 8.41 -3.24 -4.16
N TRP A 162 8.10 -3.65 -5.40
CA TRP A 162 6.82 -3.34 -6.03
C TRP A 162 5.63 -3.92 -5.24
N CYS A 163 5.73 -5.16 -4.77
CA CYS A 163 4.69 -5.77 -3.93
C CYS A 163 4.51 -5.00 -2.61
N MET A 164 5.61 -4.64 -1.95
CA MET A 164 5.57 -3.87 -0.71
C MET A 164 4.90 -2.51 -0.91
N MET A 165 5.22 -1.83 -2.01
CA MET A 165 4.58 -0.57 -2.41
C MET A 165 3.08 -0.74 -2.65
N ASP A 166 2.66 -1.66 -3.54
CA ASP A 166 1.25 -1.86 -3.91
C ASP A 166 0.39 -2.26 -2.71
N LEU A 167 0.82 -3.24 -1.92
CA LEU A 167 0.04 -3.70 -0.77
C LEU A 167 -0.04 -2.65 0.34
N THR A 168 1.02 -1.86 0.54
CA THR A 168 1.00 -0.75 1.51
C THR A 168 0.09 0.38 1.05
N ALA A 169 0.08 0.71 -0.24
CA ALA A 169 -0.82 1.72 -0.80
C ALA A 169 -2.29 1.32 -0.68
N ARG A 170 -2.63 0.07 -1.01
CA ARG A 170 -3.98 -0.48 -0.83
C ARG A 170 -4.44 -0.43 0.61
N GLN A 171 -3.55 -0.77 1.54
CA GLN A 171 -3.86 -0.68 2.96
C GLN A 171 -3.99 0.77 3.43
N ALA A 172 -3.21 1.70 2.88
CA ALA A 172 -3.36 3.13 3.15
C ALA A 172 -4.76 3.64 2.73
N PHE A 173 -5.28 3.21 1.57
CA PHE A 173 -6.65 3.51 1.15
C PHE A 173 -7.71 2.90 2.05
N TRP A 174 -7.53 1.62 2.45
CA TRP A 174 -8.44 0.99 3.42
C TRP A 174 -8.43 1.74 4.75
N MET A 175 -7.27 2.16 5.24
CA MET A 175 -7.13 2.96 6.46
C MET A 175 -7.76 4.36 6.32
N ALA A 176 -7.64 4.99 5.15
CA ALA A 176 -8.25 6.28 4.88
C ALA A 176 -9.80 6.25 4.99
N GLY A 177 -10.42 5.15 4.59
CA GLY A 177 -11.87 4.96 4.71
C GLY A 177 -12.42 4.97 6.14
N TRP A 178 -11.57 4.84 7.16
CA TRP A 178 -11.97 4.92 8.58
C TRP A 178 -11.83 6.33 9.17
N VAL A 179 -11.26 7.28 8.42
CA VAL A 179 -10.97 8.65 8.92
C VAL A 179 -11.67 9.75 8.14
N GLU A 180 -12.07 9.45 6.90
CA GLU A 180 -12.88 10.30 6.01
C GLU A 180 -14.33 10.46 6.49
#